data_AF-A0A0D0E3B1-F1
#
_entry.id   AF-A0A0D0E3B1-F1
#
_cell.length_a   1.000
_cell.length_b   1.000
_cell.length_c   1.000
_cell.angle_alpha   90.00
_cell.angle_beta   90.00
_cell.angle_gamma   90.00
#
_symmetry.space_group_name_H-M   'P 1'
#
loop_
_entity.id
_entity.type
_entity.pdbx_description
1 polymer ?
#
loop_
_entity_poly.entity_id
_entity_poly.type
_entity_poly.pdbx_seq_one_letter_code
_entity_poly.pdbx_strand_id
1 'polypeptide(L)'
;MPESSPLFPCLIENYSGLKLQYPTEGRRRWRLRVAQQFWSSVQSAKSLPLPLHGDVLTDVTVPMTANFVTDNDPLDVISSQLPQLGLILRTDFSDQNAWLAFCARLQEGEKEFAAESDDRGMQEAPDQGNSDDEDDEDPPPIFHLIDPTSPQERESLAHISNLTALHLFNDVDVRSAPSPPQGTRRISPPNRLVDRHGWQEIYLGKNIWIYDTKSNVDQCVRVVSQSADMYGTATGDSWRARVSHICELQVNLFSGSLKIDFGGLDRWDSSERQRNMKEAERD
;
A
#
# COMPACT_ATOMS: atom_id res chain seq x y z
N MET A 1 0.06 -16.89 14.74
CA MET A 1 -0.81 -17.21 13.58
C MET A 1 -1.33 -15.88 13.06
N PRO A 2 -1.20 -15.56 11.76
CA PRO A 2 -1.92 -14.42 11.20
C PRO A 2 -3.42 -14.61 11.47
N GLU A 3 -4.09 -13.57 11.97
CA GLU A 3 -5.54 -13.62 12.14
C GLU A 3 -6.20 -13.86 10.78
N SER A 4 -7.17 -14.77 10.73
CA SER A 4 -7.92 -15.03 9.50
C SER A 4 -8.77 -13.80 9.17
N SER A 5 -8.62 -13.28 7.95
CA SER A 5 -9.39 -12.12 7.49
C SER A 5 -10.90 -12.44 7.46
N PRO A 6 -11.77 -11.57 8.03
CA PRO A 6 -13.22 -11.73 7.93
C PRO A 6 -13.74 -11.48 6.52
N LEU A 7 -12.94 -10.92 5.61
CA LEU A 7 -13.30 -10.75 4.20
C LEU A 7 -13.23 -12.09 3.44
N PHE A 8 -12.44 -13.04 3.93
CA PHE A 8 -12.16 -14.29 3.24
C PHE A 8 -13.41 -15.15 2.95
N PRO A 9 -14.33 -15.40 3.91
CA PRO A 9 -15.58 -16.09 3.62
C PRO A 9 -16.43 -15.36 2.57
N CYS A 10 -16.48 -14.02 2.62
CA CYS A 10 -17.22 -13.22 1.65
C CYS A 10 -16.63 -13.34 0.23
N LEU A 11 -15.29 -13.45 0.12
CA LEU A 11 -14.61 -13.68 -1.16
C LEU A 11 -14.96 -15.06 -1.73
N ILE A 12 -14.98 -16.11 -0.92
CA ILE A 12 -15.38 -17.46 -1.37
C ILE A 12 -16.79 -17.44 -1.95
N GLU A 13 -17.73 -16.75 -1.30
CA GLU A 13 -19.13 -16.75 -1.67
C GLU A 13 -19.44 -15.86 -2.88
N ASN A 14 -18.86 -14.64 -2.95
CA ASN A 14 -19.34 -13.60 -3.85
C ASN A 14 -18.43 -13.32 -5.06
N TYR A 15 -17.15 -13.67 -4.97
CA TYR A 15 -16.16 -13.23 -5.96
C TYR A 15 -16.44 -13.75 -7.38
N SER A 16 -16.82 -15.02 -7.52
CA SER A 16 -17.10 -15.63 -8.83
C SER A 16 -18.30 -14.98 -9.54
N GLY A 17 -19.35 -14.65 -8.77
CA GLY A 17 -20.52 -13.93 -9.28
C GLY A 17 -20.16 -12.52 -9.77
N LEU A 18 -19.35 -11.79 -9.00
CA LEU A 18 -18.88 -10.45 -9.39
C LEU A 18 -17.99 -10.48 -10.64
N LYS A 19 -17.10 -11.48 -10.75
CA LYS A 19 -16.28 -11.69 -11.94
C LYS A 19 -17.12 -11.90 -13.20
N LEU A 20 -18.19 -12.70 -13.10
CA LEU A 20 -19.11 -12.91 -14.21
C LEU A 20 -19.91 -11.64 -14.56
N GLN A 21 -20.27 -10.84 -13.56
CA GLN A 21 -21.01 -9.59 -13.76
C GLN A 21 -20.14 -8.47 -14.35
N TYR A 22 -18.86 -8.42 -13.99
CA TYR A 22 -17.91 -7.37 -14.41
C TYR A 22 -16.66 -7.98 -15.09
N PRO A 23 -16.81 -8.65 -16.24
CA PRO A 23 -15.74 -9.44 -16.85
C PRO A 23 -14.55 -8.62 -17.37
N THR A 24 -14.71 -7.31 -17.52
CA THR A 24 -13.66 -6.38 -17.99
C THR A 24 -12.82 -5.80 -16.86
N GLU A 25 -13.19 -6.05 -15.60
CA GLU A 25 -12.44 -5.60 -14.44
C GLU A 25 -11.33 -6.61 -14.07
N GLY A 26 -10.43 -6.21 -13.17
CA GLY A 26 -9.39 -7.07 -12.63
C GLY A 26 -9.68 -7.56 -11.21
N ARG A 27 -8.85 -8.49 -10.73
CA ARG A 27 -8.90 -9.06 -9.37
C ARG A 27 -9.12 -7.99 -8.29
N ARG A 28 -8.35 -6.90 -8.30
CA ARG A 28 -8.41 -5.85 -7.25
C ARG A 28 -9.79 -5.22 -7.18
N ARG A 29 -10.39 -4.91 -8.33
CA ARG A 29 -11.73 -4.32 -8.43
C ARG A 29 -12.81 -5.28 -7.94
N TRP A 30 -12.75 -6.55 -8.31
CA TRP A 30 -13.71 -7.54 -7.79
C TRP A 30 -13.58 -7.73 -6.28
N ARG A 31 -12.35 -7.81 -5.73
CA ARG A 31 -12.12 -7.86 -4.28
C ARG A 31 -12.66 -6.61 -3.57
N LEU A 32 -12.46 -5.44 -4.16
CA LEU A 32 -13.00 -4.18 -3.64
C LEU A 32 -14.53 -4.19 -3.58
N ARG A 33 -15.21 -4.71 -4.60
CA ARG A 33 -16.67 -4.89 -4.59
C ARG A 33 -17.13 -5.85 -3.49
N VAL A 34 -16.41 -6.94 -3.25
CA VAL A 34 -16.70 -7.83 -2.12
C VAL A 34 -16.51 -7.10 -0.78
N ALA A 35 -15.46 -6.29 -0.63
CA ALA A 35 -15.24 -5.48 0.57
C ALA A 35 -16.38 -4.47 0.78
N GLN A 36 -16.86 -3.81 -0.27
CA GLN A 36 -18.03 -2.92 -0.21
C GLN A 36 -19.30 -3.65 0.26
N GLN A 37 -19.54 -4.87 -0.24
CA GLN A 37 -20.66 -5.71 0.21
C GLN A 37 -20.50 -6.09 1.68
N PHE A 38 -19.30 -6.48 2.10
CA PHE A 38 -18.97 -6.74 3.50
C PHE A 38 -19.33 -5.53 4.37
N TRP A 39 -18.81 -4.34 4.06
CA TRP A 39 -19.08 -3.14 4.87
C TRP A 39 -20.56 -2.72 4.88
N SER A 40 -21.28 -2.90 3.77
CA SER A 40 -22.72 -2.63 3.69
C SER A 40 -23.53 -3.59 4.56
N SER A 41 -23.15 -4.87 4.61
CA SER A 41 -23.78 -5.88 5.46
C SER A 41 -23.57 -5.57 6.94
N VAL A 42 -22.36 -5.14 7.31
CA VAL A 42 -21.98 -4.74 8.67
C VAL A 42 -22.74 -3.51 9.13
N GLN A 43 -23.00 -2.55 8.23
CA GLN A 43 -23.80 -1.37 8.55
C GLN A 43 -25.27 -1.71 8.81
N SER A 44 -25.80 -2.69 8.07
CA SER A 44 -27.21 -3.11 8.17
C SER A 44 -27.46 -4.03 9.37
N ALA A 45 -26.49 -4.88 9.70
CA ALA A 45 -26.55 -5.76 10.84
C ALA A 45 -26.15 -5.00 12.12
N LYS A 46 -27.04 -4.88 13.10
CA LYS A 46 -26.72 -4.28 14.43
C LYS A 46 -25.61 -5.03 15.20
N SER A 47 -25.16 -6.16 14.67
CA SER A 47 -24.01 -6.94 15.12
C SER A 47 -23.46 -7.69 13.91
N LEU A 48 -22.14 -7.67 13.72
CA LEU A 48 -21.49 -8.60 12.81
C LEU A 48 -21.83 -10.05 13.21
N PRO A 49 -21.85 -11.00 12.27
CA PRO A 49 -21.53 -12.36 12.62
C PRO A 49 -20.12 -12.29 13.24
N LEU A 50 -20.04 -12.42 14.57
CA LEU A 50 -18.76 -12.70 15.22
C LEU A 50 -18.13 -13.86 14.45
N PRO A 51 -16.81 -13.83 14.16
CA PRO A 51 -16.16 -15.06 13.75
C PRO A 51 -16.50 -16.06 14.85
N LEU A 52 -17.13 -17.19 14.51
CA LEU A 52 -17.49 -18.22 15.47
C LEU A 52 -16.23 -18.56 16.28
N HIS A 53 -16.10 -17.96 17.47
CA HIS A 53 -15.21 -18.44 18.51
C HIS A 53 -15.88 -19.68 19.05
N GLY A 54 -15.64 -20.81 18.39
CA GLY A 54 -16.19 -22.09 18.81
C GLY A 54 -16.21 -23.09 17.66
N ASP A 55 -15.09 -23.79 17.51
CA ASP A 55 -14.91 -25.03 16.77
C ASP A 55 -15.18 -25.02 15.25
N VAL A 56 -14.28 -25.69 14.53
CA VAL A 56 -14.28 -25.97 13.08
C VAL A 56 -13.69 -24.84 12.22
N LEU A 57 -12.61 -25.18 11.50
CA LEU A 57 -11.84 -24.40 10.51
C LEU A 57 -10.51 -23.77 10.97
N THR A 58 -9.83 -24.35 11.96
CA THR A 58 -8.37 -24.13 12.15
C THR A 58 -7.51 -24.78 11.06
N ASP A 59 -8.13 -25.42 10.06
CA ASP A 59 -7.45 -26.08 8.94
C ASP A 59 -8.15 -25.81 7.61
N VAL A 60 -8.63 -24.59 7.38
CA VAL A 60 -8.80 -24.12 6.01
C VAL A 60 -7.41 -23.73 5.54
N THR A 61 -6.65 -24.73 5.12
CA THR A 61 -5.68 -24.52 4.05
C THR A 61 -6.47 -23.85 2.94
N VAL A 62 -6.34 -22.52 2.84
CA VAL A 62 -6.81 -21.76 1.69
C VAL A 62 -6.28 -22.54 0.50
N PRO A 63 -7.14 -23.08 -0.37
CA PRO A 63 -6.62 -23.67 -1.58
C PRO A 63 -5.83 -22.54 -2.23
N MET A 64 -4.51 -22.67 -2.34
CA MET A 64 -3.67 -21.71 -3.08
C MET A 64 -4.14 -21.54 -4.54
N THR A 65 -5.14 -22.33 -4.94
CA THR A 65 -5.87 -22.34 -6.19
C THR A 65 -7.17 -21.51 -6.19
N ALA A 66 -7.53 -20.81 -5.11
CA ALA A 66 -8.73 -19.98 -5.09
C ALA A 66 -8.61 -18.83 -6.11
N ASN A 67 -9.64 -18.64 -6.94
CA ASN A 67 -9.59 -17.69 -8.07
C ASN A 67 -9.22 -16.26 -7.64
N PHE A 68 -9.65 -15.80 -6.46
CA PHE A 68 -9.33 -14.46 -5.96
C PHE A 68 -7.87 -14.29 -5.47
N VAL A 69 -7.06 -15.35 -5.53
CA VAL A 69 -5.62 -15.35 -5.27
C VAL A 69 -4.84 -15.41 -6.60
N THR A 70 -5.32 -16.21 -7.56
CA THR A 70 -4.58 -16.54 -8.79
C THR A 70 -5.04 -15.78 -10.03
N ASP A 71 -6.20 -15.13 -9.99
CA ASP A 71 -6.69 -14.32 -11.11
C ASP A 71 -5.75 -13.13 -11.37
N ASN A 72 -5.50 -12.88 -12.65
CA ASN A 72 -4.72 -11.73 -13.08
C ASN A 72 -5.48 -10.42 -12.87
N ASP A 73 -4.73 -9.36 -12.59
CA ASP A 73 -5.20 -7.98 -12.63
C ASP A 73 -4.43 -7.19 -13.70
N PRO A 74 -5.08 -6.24 -14.42
CA PRO A 74 -4.40 -5.43 -15.44
C PRO A 74 -3.14 -4.71 -14.96
N LEU A 75 -3.07 -4.38 -13.66
CA LEU A 75 -1.93 -3.66 -13.08
C LEU A 75 -0.92 -4.59 -12.38
N ASP A 76 -1.08 -5.91 -12.44
CA ASP A 76 -0.16 -6.86 -11.77
C ASP A 76 1.28 -6.76 -12.29
N VAL A 77 1.44 -6.50 -13.59
CA VAL A 77 2.75 -6.30 -14.20
C VAL A 77 3.52 -5.23 -13.43
N ILE A 78 2.88 -4.10 -13.14
CA ILE A 78 3.49 -2.93 -12.48
C ILE A 78 3.57 -3.12 -10.96
N SER A 79 2.50 -3.62 -10.35
CA SER A 79 2.32 -3.60 -8.89
C SER A 79 2.92 -4.79 -8.16
N SER A 80 3.00 -5.97 -8.78
CA SER A 80 3.37 -7.21 -8.09
C SER A 80 4.49 -7.98 -8.78
N GLN A 81 4.61 -7.92 -10.11
CA GLN A 81 5.58 -8.73 -10.86
C GLN A 81 6.95 -8.07 -11.02
N LEU A 82 7.00 -6.74 -10.93
CA LEU A 82 8.25 -5.98 -10.97
C LEU A 82 9.16 -6.29 -9.76
N PRO A 83 10.50 -6.32 -9.91
CA PRO A 83 11.42 -6.60 -8.80
C PRO A 83 11.56 -5.44 -7.80
N GLN A 84 11.22 -4.21 -8.19
CA GLN A 84 11.36 -3.01 -7.35
C GLN A 84 10.51 -3.11 -6.08
N LEU A 85 11.01 -2.60 -4.97
CA LEU A 85 10.38 -2.75 -3.65
C LEU A 85 9.19 -1.81 -3.45
N GLY A 86 9.25 -0.62 -4.05
CA GLY A 86 8.24 0.43 -3.92
C GLY A 86 7.78 0.99 -5.27
N LEU A 87 6.62 1.66 -5.24
CA LEU A 87 6.07 2.39 -6.39
C LEU A 87 6.07 3.89 -6.07
N ILE A 88 6.58 4.72 -6.98
CA ILE A 88 6.38 6.18 -6.93
C ILE A 88 5.36 6.56 -7.99
N LEU A 89 4.22 7.05 -7.54
CA LEU A 89 3.12 7.48 -8.37
C LEU A 89 3.12 9.01 -8.53
N ARG A 90 3.29 9.48 -9.76
CA ARG A 90 3.14 10.89 -10.09
C ARG A 90 1.65 11.23 -10.25
N THR A 91 1.18 12.15 -9.40
CA THR A 91 -0.21 12.64 -9.39
C THR A 91 -0.32 14.12 -9.74
N ASP A 92 0.81 14.83 -9.83
CA ASP A 92 0.89 16.20 -10.30
C ASP A 92 1.78 16.31 -11.53
N PHE A 93 1.23 16.87 -12.60
CA PHE A 93 1.88 17.01 -13.91
C PHE A 93 2.13 18.47 -14.28
N SER A 94 2.04 19.40 -13.31
CA SER A 94 2.08 20.84 -13.56
C SER A 94 3.49 21.37 -13.82
N ASP A 95 4.52 20.71 -13.27
CA ASP A 95 5.92 21.10 -13.39
C ASP A 95 6.78 19.91 -13.84
N GLN A 96 7.20 19.93 -15.11
CA GLN A 96 8.06 18.88 -15.67
C GLN A 96 9.52 19.03 -15.22
N ASN A 97 9.99 20.25 -14.96
CA ASN A 97 11.38 20.47 -14.53
C ASN A 97 11.59 19.98 -13.09
N ALA A 98 10.63 20.26 -12.21
CA ALA A 98 10.67 19.78 -10.84
C ALA A 98 10.61 18.25 -10.77
N TRP A 99 9.80 17.61 -11.63
CA TRP A 99 9.76 16.16 -11.77
C TRP A 99 11.10 15.57 -12.24
N LEU A 100 11.70 16.13 -13.29
CA LEU A 100 13.01 15.67 -13.77
C LEU A 100 14.11 15.84 -12.72
N ALA A 101 14.09 16.95 -11.97
CA ALA A 101 15.01 17.17 -10.85
C ALA A 101 14.81 16.14 -9.73
N PHE A 102 13.56 15.79 -9.44
CA PHE A 102 13.25 14.73 -8.48
C PHE A 102 13.77 13.37 -8.95
N CYS A 103 13.53 12.99 -10.20
CA CYS A 103 14.03 11.73 -10.76
C CYS A 103 15.56 11.66 -10.75
N ALA A 104 16.25 12.75 -11.08
CA ALA A 104 17.71 12.80 -11.04
C ALA A 104 18.24 12.58 -9.62
N ARG A 105 17.65 13.23 -8.61
CA ARG A 105 18.01 13.03 -7.21
C ARG A 105 17.68 11.64 -6.68
N LEU A 106 16.59 11.04 -7.18
CA LEU A 106 16.25 9.67 -6.82
C LEU A 106 17.31 8.70 -7.34
N GLN A 107 17.71 8.84 -8.60
CA GLN A 107 18.76 8.02 -9.21
C GLN A 107 20.10 8.17 -8.48
N GLU A 108 20.47 9.41 -8.10
CA GLU A 108 21.63 9.67 -7.26
C GLU A 108 21.53 8.91 -5.92
N GLY A 109 20.40 9.03 -5.22
CA GLY A 109 20.17 8.32 -3.96
C GLY A 109 20.14 6.80 -4.08
N GLU A 110 19.67 6.25 -5.20
CA GLU A 110 19.73 4.80 -5.48
C GLU A 110 21.17 4.33 -5.70
N LYS A 111 22.00 5.10 -6.42
CA LYS A 111 23.42 4.80 -6.62
C LYS A 111 24.23 4.92 -5.32
N GLU A 112 24.01 5.97 -4.54
CA GLU A 112 24.65 6.16 -3.23
C GLU A 112 24.32 5.01 -2.28
N PHE A 113 23.04 4.62 -2.21
CA PHE A 113 22.60 3.53 -1.34
C PHE A 113 23.23 2.18 -1.71
N ALA A 114 23.36 1.91 -3.01
CA ALA A 114 24.02 0.69 -3.49
C ALA A 114 25.52 0.68 -3.14
N ALA A 115 26.23 1.78 -3.39
CA ALA A 115 27.65 1.89 -3.06
C ALA A 115 27.93 1.70 -1.55
N GLU A 116 27.08 2.27 -0.69
CA GLU A 116 27.18 2.04 0.76
C GLU A 116 26.92 0.60 1.19
N SER A 117 26.08 -0.12 0.44
CA SER A 117 25.75 -1.52 0.72
C SER A 117 26.92 -2.45 0.41
N ASP A 118 27.64 -2.18 -0.68
CA ASP A 118 28.83 -2.95 -1.10
C ASP A 118 30.00 -2.74 -0.14
N ASP A 119 30.25 -1.51 0.31
CA ASP A 119 31.30 -1.19 1.29
C ASP A 119 31.09 -1.89 2.64
N ARG A 120 29.84 -2.09 3.05
CA ARG A 120 29.50 -2.83 4.29
C ARG A 120 29.61 -4.35 4.12
N GLY A 121 29.53 -4.87 2.89
CA GLY A 121 29.69 -6.28 2.56
C GLY A 121 31.15 -6.77 2.53
N MET A 122 32.13 -5.87 2.39
CA MET A 122 33.55 -6.22 2.30
C MET A 122 34.28 -6.39 3.65
N GLN A 123 33.59 -6.33 4.81
CA GLN A 123 34.23 -6.49 6.13
C GLN A 123 34.32 -7.94 6.66
N GLU A 124 33.82 -8.96 5.95
CA GLU A 124 33.91 -10.36 6.38
C GLU A 124 34.38 -11.33 5.28
N ALA A 125 35.60 -11.18 4.73
CA ALA A 125 36.41 -12.31 4.21
C ALA A 125 37.85 -11.89 3.88
N PRO A 126 38.90 -12.67 4.24
CA PRO A 126 40.21 -12.52 3.65
C PRO A 126 40.31 -13.34 2.34
N ASP A 127 40.58 -12.60 1.26
CA ASP A 127 41.47 -12.92 0.13
C ASP A 127 41.49 -14.35 -0.44
N GLN A 128 40.94 -14.52 -1.66
CA GLN A 128 41.63 -15.19 -2.77
C GLN A 128 40.89 -15.06 -4.12
N GLY A 129 41.49 -14.31 -5.04
CA GLY A 129 41.63 -14.76 -6.44
C GLY A 129 40.56 -14.36 -7.48
N ASN A 130 40.79 -13.23 -8.15
CA ASN A 130 40.86 -13.09 -9.62
C ASN A 130 39.69 -13.61 -10.48
N SER A 131 38.82 -12.68 -10.92
CA SER A 131 38.48 -12.51 -12.35
C SER A 131 37.80 -11.15 -12.54
N ASP A 132 38.54 -10.23 -13.17
CA ASP A 132 38.00 -9.03 -13.85
C ASP A 132 36.96 -9.48 -14.87
N ASP A 133 35.70 -9.12 -14.62
CA ASP A 133 34.68 -8.78 -15.61
C ASP A 133 33.66 -7.92 -14.84
N GLU A 134 34.09 -6.71 -14.46
CA GLU A 134 33.22 -5.66 -13.93
C GLU A 134 32.34 -5.16 -15.09
N ASP A 135 31.29 -5.92 -15.42
CA ASP A 135 30.13 -5.32 -16.04
C ASP A 135 29.61 -4.29 -15.02
N ASP A 136 29.88 -3.01 -15.29
CA ASP A 136 29.32 -1.82 -14.63
C ASP A 136 27.78 -1.78 -14.82
N GLU A 137 27.08 -2.86 -14.48
CA GLU A 137 25.63 -2.89 -14.42
C GLU A 137 25.22 -2.07 -13.19
N ASP A 138 24.70 -0.87 -13.46
CA ASP A 138 24.06 -0.03 -12.45
C ASP A 138 23.11 -0.91 -11.60
N PRO A 139 23.15 -0.77 -10.27
CA PRO A 139 22.36 -1.58 -9.35
C PRO A 139 20.86 -1.46 -9.71
N PRO A 140 20.07 -2.53 -9.52
CA PRO A 140 18.66 -2.50 -9.86
C PRO A 140 17.95 -1.42 -9.03
N PRO A 141 17.06 -0.61 -9.64
CA PRO A 141 16.40 0.48 -8.93
C PRO A 141 15.54 -0.06 -7.79
N ILE A 142 15.41 0.72 -6.73
CA ILE A 142 14.58 0.40 -5.56
C ILE A 142 13.12 0.70 -5.87
N PHE A 143 12.86 1.71 -6.69
CA PHE A 143 11.53 2.17 -7.04
C PHE A 143 11.17 1.96 -8.50
N HIS A 144 9.91 1.61 -8.74
CA HIS A 144 9.32 1.76 -10.06
C HIS A 144 8.55 3.10 -10.13
N LEU A 145 8.82 3.89 -11.16
CA LEU A 145 8.17 5.17 -11.40
C LEU A 145 6.95 5.01 -12.30
N ILE A 146 5.80 5.47 -11.82
CA ILE A 146 4.54 5.53 -12.57
C ILE A 146 4.32 6.98 -12.99
N ASP A 147 4.76 7.30 -14.21
CA ASP A 147 4.59 8.60 -14.88
C ASP A 147 3.90 8.36 -16.24
N PRO A 148 2.55 8.37 -16.28
CA PRO A 148 1.83 8.14 -17.53
C PRO A 148 2.21 9.19 -18.58
N THR A 149 2.37 8.75 -19.83
CA THR A 149 2.72 9.64 -20.95
C THR A 149 1.49 10.11 -21.71
N SER A 150 0.40 9.34 -21.70
CA SER A 150 -0.84 9.71 -22.38
C SER A 150 -1.65 10.74 -21.57
N PRO A 151 -2.28 11.73 -22.21
CA PRO A 151 -3.12 12.71 -21.51
C PRO A 151 -4.28 12.08 -20.72
N GLN A 152 -4.88 11.02 -21.26
CA GLN A 152 -6.02 10.34 -20.63
C GLN A 152 -5.62 9.61 -19.34
N GLU A 153 -4.46 8.95 -19.31
CA GLU A 153 -3.95 8.31 -18.10
C GLU A 153 -3.44 9.34 -17.09
N ARG A 154 -2.86 10.46 -17.56
CA ARG A 154 -2.53 11.58 -16.67
C ARG A 154 -3.77 12.12 -15.99
N GLU A 155 -4.85 12.32 -16.73
CA GLU A 155 -6.12 12.78 -16.17
C GLU A 155 -6.70 11.79 -15.15
N SER A 156 -6.58 10.48 -15.39
CA SER A 156 -7.08 9.47 -14.46
C SER A 156 -6.26 9.33 -13.17
N LEU A 157 -4.98 9.73 -13.20
CA LEU A 157 -4.07 9.71 -12.05
C LEU A 157 -3.86 11.09 -11.41
N ALA A 158 -4.31 12.16 -12.06
CA ALA A 158 -4.16 13.52 -11.57
C ALA A 158 -4.92 13.71 -10.26
N HIS A 159 -4.20 14.17 -9.23
CA HIS A 159 -4.74 14.51 -7.92
C HIS A 159 -5.60 13.41 -7.27
N ILE A 160 -5.40 12.13 -7.58
CA ILE A 160 -6.12 11.04 -6.91
C ILE A 160 -5.81 11.03 -5.41
N SER A 161 -6.70 10.45 -4.61
CA SER A 161 -6.45 10.28 -3.18
C SER A 161 -5.48 9.12 -2.91
N ASN A 162 -4.97 9.07 -1.69
CA ASN A 162 -4.21 7.92 -1.21
C ASN A 162 -5.04 6.63 -1.28
N LEU A 163 -6.32 6.70 -0.93
CA LEU A 163 -7.22 5.54 -0.96
C LEU A 163 -7.44 5.05 -2.41
N THR A 164 -7.65 5.95 -3.36
CA THR A 164 -7.73 5.61 -4.78
C THR A 164 -6.43 4.96 -5.26
N ALA A 165 -5.26 5.45 -4.84
CA ALA A 165 -3.98 4.83 -5.19
C ALA A 165 -3.89 3.39 -4.65
N LEU A 166 -4.28 3.17 -3.39
CA LEU A 166 -4.34 1.82 -2.80
C LEU A 166 -5.32 0.90 -3.55
N HIS A 167 -6.49 1.40 -3.96
CA HIS A 167 -7.45 0.63 -4.78
C HIS A 167 -6.87 0.18 -6.13
N LEU A 168 -5.97 0.98 -6.72
CA LEU A 168 -5.38 0.67 -8.03
C LEU A 168 -4.26 -0.35 -7.92
N PHE A 169 -3.38 -0.22 -6.93
CA PHE A 169 -2.11 -0.97 -6.91
C PHE A 169 -2.05 -2.08 -5.84
N ASN A 170 -2.99 -2.15 -4.91
CA ASN A 170 -2.97 -3.10 -3.81
C ASN A 170 -4.27 -3.89 -3.70
N ASP A 171 -4.17 -5.11 -3.18
CA ASP A 171 -5.34 -5.94 -2.89
C ASP A 171 -5.94 -5.52 -1.56
N VAL A 172 -7.25 -5.24 -1.54
CA VAL A 172 -7.97 -4.93 -0.31
C VAL A 172 -8.12 -6.18 0.57
N ASP A 173 -8.05 -5.96 1.88
CA ASP A 173 -8.38 -6.94 2.90
C ASP A 173 -9.02 -6.28 4.13
N VAL A 174 -9.48 -7.07 5.08
CA VAL A 174 -10.01 -6.59 6.37
C VAL A 174 -9.25 -7.29 7.49
N ARG A 175 -8.95 -6.57 8.57
CA ARG A 175 -8.37 -7.13 9.79
C ARG A 175 -9.01 -6.54 11.03
N SER A 176 -8.74 -7.15 12.19
CA SER A 176 -9.09 -6.55 13.48
C SER A 176 -8.43 -5.18 13.61
N ALA A 177 -9.21 -4.16 13.97
CA ALA A 177 -8.68 -2.83 14.25
C ALA A 177 -7.84 -2.89 15.54
N PRO A 178 -6.77 -2.08 15.66
CA PRO A 178 -6.03 -1.96 16.91
C PRO A 178 -6.95 -1.66 18.09
N SER A 179 -6.67 -2.23 19.25
CA SER A 179 -7.48 -1.95 20.44
C SER A 179 -7.23 -0.53 20.93
N PRO A 180 -8.30 0.23 21.28
CA PRO A 180 -8.13 1.55 21.88
C PRO A 180 -7.38 1.44 23.22
N PRO A 181 -6.41 2.31 23.51
CA PRO A 181 -5.76 2.38 24.82
C PRO A 181 -6.80 2.56 25.93
N GLN A 182 -6.50 2.03 27.12
CA GLN A 182 -7.44 2.09 28.25
C GLN A 182 -7.86 3.54 28.55
N GLY A 183 -9.16 3.76 28.71
CA GLY A 183 -9.72 5.08 28.99
C GLY A 183 -9.90 5.99 27.78
N THR A 184 -9.46 5.59 26.58
CA THR A 184 -9.71 6.34 25.35
C THR A 184 -11.10 6.04 24.79
N ARG A 185 -11.77 7.08 24.30
CA ARG A 185 -13.05 6.93 23.60
C ARG A 185 -12.77 6.50 22.16
N ARG A 186 -13.63 5.62 21.64
CA ARG A 186 -13.55 5.26 20.23
C ARG A 186 -13.86 6.46 19.33
N ILE A 187 -13.22 6.51 18.17
CA ILE A 187 -13.43 7.56 17.16
C ILE A 187 -14.90 7.55 16.71
N SER A 188 -15.50 8.74 16.65
CA SER A 188 -16.88 8.96 16.26
C SER A 188 -16.97 10.11 15.24
N PRO A 189 -17.65 9.92 14.09
CA PRO A 189 -18.32 8.69 13.65
C PRO A 189 -17.32 7.55 13.31
N PRO A 190 -17.74 6.27 13.43
CA PRO A 190 -16.89 5.14 13.09
C PRO A 190 -16.63 5.09 11.58
N ASN A 191 -15.39 4.81 11.18
CA ASN A 191 -14.97 4.75 9.78
C ASN A 191 -14.16 3.48 9.52
N ARG A 192 -14.40 2.85 8.36
CA ARG A 192 -13.79 1.56 8.00
C ARG A 192 -12.27 1.60 7.88
N LEU A 193 -11.68 2.76 7.61
CA LEU A 193 -10.23 2.92 7.54
C LEU A 193 -9.56 2.97 8.92
N VAL A 194 -10.32 3.05 10.02
CA VAL A 194 -9.77 3.19 11.38
C VAL A 194 -10.25 2.07 12.28
N ASP A 195 -11.56 2.05 12.53
CA ASP A 195 -12.23 1.24 13.54
C ASP A 195 -13.73 1.37 13.26
N ARG A 196 -14.23 0.46 12.42
CA ARG A 196 -15.67 0.29 12.23
C ARG A 196 -16.06 -1.06 12.80
N HIS A 197 -16.78 -1.02 13.92
CA HIS A 197 -17.21 -2.23 14.65
C HIS A 197 -16.05 -3.15 15.03
N GLY A 198 -14.87 -2.59 15.34
CA GLY A 198 -13.68 -3.36 15.68
C GLY A 198 -12.90 -3.91 14.47
N TRP A 199 -13.29 -3.57 13.25
CA TRP A 199 -12.60 -3.97 12.02
C TRP A 199 -12.01 -2.76 11.29
N GLN A 200 -10.96 -3.03 10.52
CA GLN A 200 -10.26 -2.08 9.69
C GLN A 200 -10.06 -2.63 8.28
N GLU A 201 -10.37 -1.82 7.26
CA GLU A 201 -9.98 -2.03 5.87
C GLU A 201 -8.49 -1.74 5.70
N ILE A 202 -7.76 -2.68 5.10
CA ILE A 202 -6.31 -2.61 4.87
C ILE A 202 -5.99 -3.00 3.43
N TYR A 203 -4.73 -2.82 3.04
CA TYR A 203 -4.26 -3.14 1.71
C TYR A 203 -2.98 -3.96 1.76
N LEU A 204 -2.84 -4.88 0.81
CA LEU A 204 -1.69 -5.77 0.68
C LEU A 204 -1.01 -5.55 -0.67
N GLY A 205 0.31 -5.39 -0.65
CA GLY A 205 1.10 -5.15 -1.86
C GLY A 205 2.33 -4.28 -1.59
N LYS A 206 2.92 -3.71 -2.65
CA LYS A 206 4.07 -2.81 -2.52
C LYS A 206 3.68 -1.49 -1.84
N ASN A 207 4.66 -0.87 -1.20
CA ASN A 207 4.51 0.48 -0.67
C ASN A 207 4.28 1.48 -1.82
N ILE A 208 3.30 2.35 -1.64
CA ILE A 208 2.99 3.42 -2.58
C ILE A 208 3.53 4.74 -2.02
N TRP A 209 4.26 5.45 -2.87
CA TRP A 209 4.78 6.80 -2.62
C TRP A 209 4.16 7.75 -3.62
N ILE A 210 3.60 8.87 -3.16
CA ILE A 210 2.92 9.82 -4.02
C ILE A 210 3.81 11.05 -4.21
N TYR A 211 4.08 11.36 -5.48
CA TYR A 211 4.56 12.66 -5.91
C TYR A 211 3.36 13.54 -6.26
N ASP A 212 3.21 14.65 -5.55
CA ASP A 212 2.08 15.58 -5.70
C ASP A 212 2.53 17.03 -5.89
N THR A 213 1.59 17.97 -5.90
CA THR A 213 1.88 19.38 -6.14
C THR A 213 2.93 19.96 -5.18
N LYS A 214 2.98 19.50 -3.92
CA LYS A 214 3.97 20.00 -2.96
C LYS A 214 5.35 19.43 -3.23
N SER A 215 5.43 18.21 -3.79
CA SER A 215 6.68 17.57 -4.22
C SER A 215 7.48 18.42 -5.20
N ASN A 216 6.80 19.22 -6.04
CA ASN A 216 7.46 20.16 -6.95
C ASN A 216 8.34 21.20 -6.22
N VAL A 217 7.97 21.54 -4.97
CA VAL A 217 8.65 22.59 -4.19
C VAL A 217 9.62 21.99 -3.18
N ASP A 218 9.21 20.97 -2.46
CA ASP A 218 9.97 20.44 -1.32
C ASP A 218 10.83 19.21 -1.66
N GLN A 219 10.73 18.68 -2.90
CA GLN A 219 11.43 17.49 -3.35
C GLN A 219 11.19 16.29 -2.41
N CYS A 220 9.98 16.21 -1.85
CA CYS A 220 9.52 15.13 -1.00
C CYS A 220 8.43 14.32 -1.69
N VAL A 221 8.30 13.06 -1.33
CA VAL A 221 7.14 12.21 -1.67
C VAL A 221 6.44 11.76 -0.39
N ARG A 222 5.17 11.38 -0.53
CA ARG A 222 4.35 10.88 0.57
C ARG A 222 4.23 9.37 0.52
N VAL A 223 4.77 8.67 1.52
CA VAL A 223 4.47 7.24 1.69
C VAL A 223 3.04 7.07 2.21
N VAL A 224 2.28 6.17 1.60
CA VAL A 224 0.90 5.86 1.98
C VAL A 224 0.86 4.63 2.87
N SER A 225 0.18 4.74 4.01
CA SER A 225 -0.01 3.64 4.94
C SER A 225 -1.04 2.65 4.42
N GLN A 226 -0.65 1.39 4.37
CA GLN A 226 -1.51 0.28 3.97
C GLN A 226 -2.39 -0.26 5.12
N SER A 227 -2.00 0.03 6.37
CA SER A 227 -2.73 -0.40 7.57
C SER A 227 -2.35 0.44 8.81
N ALA A 228 -3.23 0.51 9.82
CA ALA A 228 -2.96 1.24 11.06
C ALA A 228 -2.47 0.33 12.18
N ASP A 229 -1.18 0.30 12.52
CA ASP A 229 -0.71 -0.56 13.62
C ASP A 229 -1.02 -0.03 15.02
N MET A 230 -1.47 1.23 15.13
CA MET A 230 -1.83 1.87 16.39
C MET A 230 -3.22 2.47 16.32
N TYR A 231 -3.96 2.39 17.43
CA TYR A 231 -5.28 2.99 17.50
C TYR A 231 -5.23 4.50 17.23
N GLY A 232 -6.20 4.98 16.45
CA GLY A 232 -6.29 6.38 16.06
C GLY A 232 -5.61 6.69 14.72
N THR A 233 -4.77 5.81 14.19
CA THR A 233 -4.27 5.90 12.81
C THR A 233 -5.25 5.28 11.82
N ALA A 234 -5.23 5.74 10.56
CA ALA A 234 -6.08 5.26 9.49
C ALA A 234 -5.26 4.64 8.37
N THR A 235 -5.85 3.63 7.72
CA THR A 235 -5.42 3.21 6.39
C THR A 235 -5.53 4.39 5.42
N GLY A 236 -4.52 4.57 4.57
CA GLY A 236 -4.41 5.71 3.68
C GLY A 236 -3.82 6.98 4.31
N ASP A 237 -3.51 6.99 5.62
CA ASP A 237 -2.69 8.08 6.18
C ASP A 237 -1.32 8.13 5.49
N SER A 238 -0.70 9.32 5.43
CA SER A 238 0.57 9.47 4.72
C SER A 238 1.54 10.42 5.39
N TRP A 239 2.84 10.15 5.19
CA TRP A 239 3.96 10.92 5.75
C TRP A 239 4.93 11.33 4.65
N ARG A 240 5.53 12.51 4.77
CA ARG A 240 6.45 13.08 3.78
C ARG A 240 7.90 12.76 4.10
N ALA A 241 8.63 12.27 3.11
CA ALA A 241 10.07 12.07 3.15
C ALA A 241 10.74 12.78 1.97
N ARG A 242 11.94 13.33 2.21
CA ARG A 242 12.78 13.90 1.15
C ARG A 242 13.31 12.79 0.24
N VAL A 243 13.37 13.05 -1.06
CA VAL A 243 13.86 12.10 -2.08
C VAL A 243 15.22 11.49 -1.72
N SER A 244 16.12 12.25 -1.08
CA SER A 244 17.45 11.76 -0.69
C SER A 244 17.46 10.70 0.41
N HIS A 245 16.32 10.39 1.04
CA HIS A 245 16.21 9.40 2.12
C HIS A 245 15.26 8.25 1.79
N ILE A 246 14.52 8.31 0.67
CA ILE A 246 13.45 7.34 0.44
C ILE A 246 13.96 5.95 0.08
N CYS A 247 15.18 5.84 -0.46
CA CYS A 247 15.84 4.56 -0.75
C CYS A 247 16.03 3.72 0.53
N GLU A 248 16.71 4.28 1.53
CA GLU A 248 16.90 3.64 2.85
C GLU A 248 15.55 3.32 3.51
N LEU A 249 14.63 4.29 3.51
CA LEU A 249 13.29 4.10 4.11
C LEU A 249 12.53 2.95 3.46
N GLN A 250 12.57 2.83 2.12
CA GLN A 250 11.86 1.79 1.41
C GLN A 250 12.44 0.40 1.68
N VAL A 251 13.76 0.26 1.76
CA VAL A 251 14.41 -1.00 2.13
C VAL A 251 14.08 -1.38 3.58
N ASN A 252 14.10 -0.41 4.49
CA ASN A 252 13.76 -0.63 5.89
C ASN A 252 12.27 -1.02 6.07
N LEU A 253 11.37 -0.41 5.31
CA LEU A 253 9.96 -0.77 5.28
C LEU A 253 9.72 -2.17 4.71
N PHE A 254 10.41 -2.50 3.61
CA PHE A 254 10.28 -3.80 2.96
C PHE A 254 10.81 -4.95 3.83
N SER A 255 11.95 -4.74 4.50
CA SER A 255 12.53 -5.70 5.45
C SER A 255 11.72 -5.84 6.75
N GLY A 256 10.79 -4.92 7.01
CA GLY A 256 10.03 -4.85 8.26
C GLY A 256 10.86 -4.35 9.46
N SER A 257 12.09 -3.89 9.23
CA SER A 257 12.95 -3.31 10.27
C SER A 257 12.43 -1.95 10.73
N LEU A 258 11.79 -1.21 9.83
CA LEU A 258 11.05 0.00 10.12
C LEU A 258 9.56 -0.22 9.87
N LYS A 259 8.74 0.27 10.78
CA LYS A 259 7.32 0.49 10.57
C LYS A 259 7.05 1.97 10.70
N ILE A 260 6.29 2.55 9.77
CA ILE A 260 5.81 3.93 9.95
C ILE A 260 4.71 3.89 11.00
N ASP A 261 5.09 4.19 12.24
CA ASP A 261 4.15 4.58 13.27
C ASP A 261 3.95 6.10 13.16
N PHE A 262 2.75 6.54 12.81
CA PHE A 262 2.43 7.96 12.73
C PHE A 262 2.38 8.65 14.13
N GLY A 263 2.95 8.01 15.16
CA GLY A 263 3.16 8.51 16.51
C GLY A 263 1.90 8.93 17.27
N GLY A 264 0.71 8.78 16.69
CA GLY A 264 -0.56 9.22 17.27
C GLY A 264 -0.67 10.74 17.44
N LEU A 265 0.36 11.47 17.01
CA LEU A 265 0.54 12.91 17.14
C LEU A 265 0.54 13.49 15.72
N ASP A 266 -0.62 13.93 15.21
CA ASP A 266 -0.87 14.88 14.11
C ASP A 266 0.18 15.05 12.97
N ARG A 267 0.97 14.03 12.64
CA ARG A 267 2.04 14.10 11.63
C ARG A 267 1.62 13.59 10.27
N TRP A 268 0.39 13.10 10.14
CA TRP A 268 -0.25 12.84 8.85
C TRP A 268 -0.81 14.12 8.23
N ASP A 269 -1.00 14.08 6.93
CA ASP A 269 -1.78 15.09 6.24
C ASP A 269 -3.26 14.98 6.62
N SER A 270 -3.72 15.84 7.54
CA SER A 270 -5.11 15.84 8.01
C SER A 270 -6.11 16.10 6.89
N SER A 271 -5.75 16.85 5.85
CA SER A 271 -6.65 17.14 4.74
C SER A 271 -6.87 15.90 3.88
N GLU A 272 -5.79 15.17 3.61
CA GLU A 272 -5.82 13.93 2.86
C GLU A 272 -6.52 12.81 3.66
N ARG A 273 -6.30 12.74 4.97
CA ARG A 273 -7.03 11.80 5.84
C ARG A 273 -8.54 12.01 5.76
N GLN A 274 -9.01 13.26 5.87
CA GLN A 274 -10.44 13.56 5.75
C GLN A 274 -10.98 13.23 4.36
N ARG A 275 -10.19 13.41 3.31
CA ARG A 275 -10.54 13.03 1.95
C ARG A 275 -10.71 11.52 1.83
N ASN A 276 -9.74 10.72 2.30
CA ASN A 276 -9.80 9.26 2.31
C ASN A 276 -11.02 8.75 3.09
N MET A 277 -11.27 9.32 4.27
CA MET A 277 -12.44 8.94 5.08
C MET A 277 -13.75 9.19 4.35
N LYS A 278 -13.88 10.34 3.66
CA LYS A 278 -15.09 10.65 2.89
C LYS A 278 -15.25 9.74 1.68
N GLU A 279 -14.16 9.40 1.00
CA GLU A 279 -14.15 8.49 -0.14
C GLU A 279 -14.59 7.09 0.28
N ALA A 280 -14.06 6.58 1.40
CA ALA A 280 -14.43 5.28 1.96
C ALA A 280 -15.91 5.16 2.39
N GLU A 281 -16.64 6.26 2.51
CA GLU A 281 -18.09 6.24 2.78
C GLU A 281 -18.95 6.35 1.52
N ARG A 282 -18.35 6.73 0.38
CA ARG A 282 -19.05 6.87 -0.91
C ARG A 282 -18.96 5.61 -1.75
N ASP A 283 -17.83 4.93 -1.66
CA ASP A 283 -17.51 3.68 -2.37
C ASP A 283 -18.05 2.46 -1.63
#